data_AF-E8M063-F1
#
_entry.id   AF-E8M063-F1
#
_cell.length_a   1.000
_cell.length_b   1.000
_cell.length_c   1.000
_cell.angle_alpha   90.00
_cell.angle_beta   90.00
_cell.angle_gamma   90.00
#
_symmetry.space_group_name_H-M   'P 1'
#
loop_
_entity.id
_entity.type
_entity.pdbx_description
1 polymer ?
#
loop_
_entity_poly.entity_id
_entity_poly.type
_entity_poly.pdbx_seq_one_letter_code
_entity_poly.pdbx_strand_id
1 'polypeptide(L)'
;MCLLCGGARLVVRVLVSQSNGKGKKSVLIYGAGSAGRQLALALRSSETHKVVGFIDEDKTLYNTIIMGLKVKGISRAESLIEKHSVSQILLAVPSASRARRKEILDSLVHLSAEVLTVPDMKDIVEGKAKIDELKDVEIEDLLGRDSVAPQQALMEANIKGKVVMVTGAGGSIGSELCRQIIRQKPQSLILFELSEFGLYQVDRELSNLVSSEGLSVEIIPLLGSVQRINRLATAMKSFGVQTVYHAAAYKHVPLVEYNVVEGVRNNVFGTYYTAKAAIEARVESFVLISTDKAVRPTNVMGTTKRMAELGLQALAEQENAKEHGTRFCMVRFGNVLGSSGSVIPLFKKQIANGGPITVTHPEIIRYFMTIPEAAQLVIQAGAMGKGGDVFVLDMGEPVKITDLAVNLVQLSGLEVKDESNPYGDIAIEFSGLRPGEKLFEELLIGDNVGETAHPRIMTANERFLPLDQYIELTEKLDVACHNFEHDEIRKLLLEAPTDFNPTDGIGDLVWQKL
;
A
#
# COMPACT_ATOMS: atom_id res chain seq x y z
N MET A 1 19.50 -43.65 -11.39
CA MET A 1 20.65 -42.99 -10.74
C MET A 1 20.57 -41.46 -10.72
N CYS A 2 19.74 -40.78 -11.54
CA CYS A 2 19.72 -39.30 -11.59
C CYS A 2 18.82 -38.61 -10.54
N LEU A 3 17.89 -39.32 -9.87
CA LEU A 3 17.08 -38.80 -8.76
C LEU A 3 17.88 -38.56 -7.47
N LEU A 4 19.05 -39.20 -7.34
CA LEU A 4 19.90 -39.10 -6.15
C LEU A 4 20.76 -37.83 -6.13
N CYS A 5 21.08 -37.23 -7.28
CA CYS A 5 22.01 -36.09 -7.34
C CYS A 5 21.38 -34.75 -6.95
N GLY A 6 20.11 -34.51 -7.30
CA GLY A 6 19.38 -33.29 -6.91
C GLY A 6 19.00 -33.28 -5.43
N GLY A 7 18.47 -34.40 -4.94
CA GLY A 7 18.17 -34.58 -3.52
C GLY A 7 19.42 -34.53 -2.64
N ALA A 8 20.55 -35.08 -3.09
CA ALA A 8 21.82 -34.98 -2.37
C ALA A 8 22.32 -33.54 -2.27
N ARG A 9 22.10 -32.68 -3.27
CA ARG A 9 22.47 -31.25 -3.17
C ARG A 9 21.60 -30.46 -2.20
N LEU A 10 20.29 -30.69 -2.20
CA LEU A 10 19.37 -30.06 -1.24
C LEU A 10 19.66 -30.55 0.18
N VAL A 11 19.87 -31.86 0.36
CA VAL A 11 20.25 -32.46 1.64
C VAL A 11 21.62 -31.96 2.08
N VAL A 12 22.60 -31.81 1.19
CA VAL A 12 23.89 -31.19 1.52
C VAL A 12 23.74 -29.70 1.83
N ARG A 13 22.89 -28.93 1.14
CA ARG A 13 22.63 -27.51 1.47
C ARG A 13 21.90 -27.35 2.80
N VAL A 14 20.92 -28.19 3.10
CA VAL A 14 20.20 -28.21 4.38
C VAL A 14 21.10 -28.72 5.50
N LEU A 15 21.93 -29.73 5.24
CA LEU A 15 22.93 -30.20 6.20
C LEU A 15 24.07 -29.20 6.36
N VAL A 16 24.46 -28.42 5.34
CA VAL A 16 25.44 -27.33 5.46
C VAL A 16 24.81 -26.10 6.12
N SER A 17 23.52 -25.81 5.90
CA SER A 17 22.81 -24.74 6.59
C SER A 17 22.53 -25.09 8.06
N GLN A 18 22.26 -26.36 8.37
CA GLN A 18 22.13 -26.87 9.74
C GLN A 18 23.50 -27.15 10.41
N SER A 19 24.55 -27.50 9.65
CA SER A 19 25.93 -27.70 10.14
C SER A 19 26.71 -26.39 10.27
N ASN A 20 26.18 -25.28 9.74
CA ASN A 20 26.68 -23.92 10.06
C ASN A 20 26.35 -23.47 11.49
N GLY A 21 25.80 -24.35 12.33
CA GLY A 21 25.88 -24.23 13.78
C GLY A 21 27.32 -24.35 14.28
N LYS A 22 28.10 -23.26 14.15
CA LYS A 22 29.31 -22.80 14.90
C LYS A 22 30.31 -21.95 14.07
N GLY A 23 29.92 -21.43 12.89
CA GLY A 23 30.78 -20.56 12.06
C GLY A 23 30.15 -19.19 11.76
N LYS A 24 30.98 -18.14 11.63
CA LYS A 24 30.53 -16.80 11.21
C LYS A 24 30.11 -16.84 9.72
N LYS A 25 28.91 -16.35 9.38
CA LYS A 25 28.46 -16.12 8.00
C LYS A 25 29.39 -15.12 7.30
N SER A 26 29.94 -15.47 6.14
CA SER A 26 30.74 -14.54 5.33
C SER A 26 29.83 -13.50 4.67
N VAL A 27 30.12 -12.22 4.86
CA VAL A 27 29.31 -11.11 4.32
C VAL A 27 30.16 -10.10 3.55
N LEU A 28 29.60 -9.58 2.45
CA LEU A 28 30.11 -8.39 1.77
C LEU A 28 29.30 -7.18 2.22
N ILE A 29 29.93 -6.01 2.29
CA ILE A 29 29.21 -4.75 2.55
C ILE A 29 29.20 -3.93 1.25
N TYR A 30 28.03 -3.60 0.74
CA TYR A 30 27.89 -2.65 -0.37
C TYR A 30 27.88 -1.22 0.21
N GLY A 31 28.80 -0.38 -0.24
CA GLY A 31 29.05 0.97 0.26
C GLY A 31 30.21 1.00 1.26
N ALA A 32 31.36 1.52 0.83
CA ALA A 32 32.56 1.75 1.66
C ALA A 32 32.57 3.14 2.35
N GLY A 33 31.42 3.82 2.34
CA GLY A 33 31.20 5.12 2.98
C GLY A 33 31.23 5.09 4.51
N SER A 34 30.71 6.13 5.16
CA SER A 34 30.67 6.19 6.63
C SER A 34 29.85 5.06 7.25
N ALA A 35 28.64 4.81 6.75
CA ALA A 35 27.74 3.78 7.25
C ALA A 35 28.35 2.37 7.11
N GLY A 36 28.88 2.01 5.93
CA GLY A 36 29.52 0.71 5.74
C GLY A 36 30.76 0.50 6.61
N ARG A 37 31.56 1.53 6.84
CA ARG A 37 32.69 1.46 7.79
C ARG A 37 32.23 1.23 9.22
N GLN A 38 31.17 1.91 9.66
CA GLN A 38 30.60 1.69 11.00
C GLN A 38 30.01 0.29 11.14
N LEU A 39 29.29 -0.20 10.12
CA LEU A 39 28.77 -1.57 10.09
C LEU A 39 29.91 -2.58 10.17
N ALA A 40 30.99 -2.41 9.40
CA ALA A 40 32.14 -3.29 9.45
C ALA A 40 32.81 -3.30 10.84
N LEU A 41 32.82 -2.15 11.54
CA LEU A 41 33.32 -2.07 12.91
C LEU A 41 32.42 -2.84 13.87
N ALA A 42 31.11 -2.65 13.79
CA ALA A 42 30.13 -3.32 14.63
C ALA A 42 30.17 -4.85 14.43
N LEU A 43 30.31 -5.30 13.18
CA LEU A 43 30.38 -6.71 12.84
C LEU A 43 31.73 -7.36 13.15
N ARG A 44 32.79 -6.60 13.47
CA ARG A 44 34.11 -7.17 13.81
C ARG A 44 34.04 -8.07 15.05
N SER A 45 33.24 -7.68 16.05
CA SER A 45 32.97 -8.45 17.26
C SER A 45 31.77 -9.40 17.12
N SER A 46 31.07 -9.40 16.00
CA SER A 46 29.93 -10.29 15.78
C SER A 46 30.36 -11.75 15.79
N GLU A 47 29.67 -12.59 16.56
CA GLU A 47 29.85 -14.05 16.54
C GLU A 47 29.12 -14.71 15.36
N THR A 48 28.22 -13.97 14.71
CA THR A 48 27.35 -14.48 13.65
C THR A 48 27.81 -14.10 12.25
N HIS A 49 28.51 -12.97 12.07
CA HIS A 49 28.93 -12.48 10.75
C HIS A 49 30.44 -12.19 10.69
N LYS A 50 31.03 -12.40 9.51
CA LYS A 50 32.42 -12.10 9.19
C LYS A 50 32.45 -11.31 7.88
N VAL A 51 32.84 -10.04 7.98
CA VAL A 51 32.99 -9.18 6.81
C VAL A 51 34.22 -9.61 6.01
N VAL A 52 34.03 -9.90 4.72
CA VAL A 52 35.12 -10.34 3.82
C VAL A 52 35.67 -9.21 2.96
N GLY A 53 34.90 -8.14 2.75
CA GLY A 53 35.27 -7.02 1.90
C GLY A 53 34.16 -6.02 1.70
N PHE A 54 34.48 -4.94 0.99
CA PHE A 54 33.52 -3.94 0.53
C PHE A 54 33.31 -4.04 -0.97
N ILE A 55 32.09 -3.79 -1.40
CA ILE A 55 31.73 -3.45 -2.78
C ILE A 55 31.41 -1.96 -2.81
N ASP A 56 31.94 -1.21 -3.77
CA ASP A 56 31.58 0.19 -4.00
C ASP A 56 31.59 0.48 -5.50
N GLU A 57 30.93 1.55 -5.94
CA GLU A 57 30.94 2.03 -7.33
C GLU A 57 31.90 3.22 -7.53
N ASP A 58 32.34 3.85 -6.44
CA ASP A 58 33.38 4.86 -6.48
C ASP A 58 34.70 4.23 -6.92
N LYS A 59 35.05 4.46 -8.19
CA LYS A 59 36.28 3.96 -8.81
C LYS A 59 37.54 4.42 -8.07
N THR A 60 37.49 5.52 -7.34
CA THR A 60 38.63 6.01 -6.53
C THR A 60 38.94 5.08 -5.36
N LEU A 61 37.94 4.32 -4.88
CA LEU A 61 38.09 3.37 -3.78
C LEU A 61 38.54 1.99 -4.27
N TYR A 62 38.57 1.72 -5.58
CA TYR A 62 38.85 0.37 -6.08
C TYR A 62 40.26 -0.10 -5.71
N ASN A 63 40.35 -1.34 -5.22
CA ASN A 63 41.58 -1.97 -4.72
C ASN A 63 42.24 -1.27 -3.53
N THR A 64 41.58 -0.28 -2.92
CA THR A 64 42.02 0.27 -1.64
C THR A 64 41.74 -0.70 -0.49
N ILE A 65 42.39 -0.47 0.65
CA ILE A 65 42.16 -1.22 1.89
C ILE A 65 41.55 -0.25 2.91
N ILE A 66 40.33 -0.54 3.34
CA ILE A 66 39.62 0.22 4.36
C ILE A 66 39.37 -0.71 5.53
N MET A 67 39.85 -0.34 6.73
CA MET A 67 39.72 -1.15 7.95
C MET A 67 40.27 -2.58 7.81
N GLY A 68 41.32 -2.75 7.00
CA GLY A 68 41.92 -4.06 6.71
C GLY A 68 41.15 -4.90 5.68
N LEU A 69 40.06 -4.37 5.12
CA LEU A 69 39.20 -5.02 4.12
C LEU A 69 39.43 -4.39 2.75
N LYS A 70 39.49 -5.22 1.69
CA LYS A 70 39.64 -4.72 0.32
C LYS A 70 38.31 -4.17 -0.19
N VAL A 71 38.36 -3.06 -0.91
CA VAL A 71 37.23 -2.52 -1.67
C VAL A 71 37.34 -2.97 -3.12
N LYS A 72 36.24 -3.47 -3.69
CA LYS A 72 36.15 -3.96 -5.06
C LYS A 72 34.94 -3.36 -5.76
N GLY A 73 35.01 -3.29 -7.08
CA GLY A 73 33.85 -2.93 -7.89
C GLY A 73 32.83 -4.05 -7.96
N ILE A 74 31.57 -3.70 -8.26
CA ILE A 74 30.46 -4.63 -8.42
C ILE A 74 30.75 -5.75 -9.43
N SER A 75 31.51 -5.48 -10.49
CA SER A 75 31.91 -6.47 -11.51
C SER A 75 32.78 -7.61 -10.98
N ARG A 76 33.30 -7.51 -9.74
CA ARG A 76 34.04 -8.58 -9.07
C ARG A 76 33.23 -9.26 -7.97
N ALA A 77 31.99 -8.82 -7.70
CA ALA A 77 31.16 -9.32 -6.61
C ALA A 77 30.94 -10.83 -6.71
N GLU A 78 30.50 -11.34 -7.86
CA GLU A 78 30.28 -12.78 -8.11
C GLU A 78 31.53 -13.62 -7.79
N SER A 79 32.69 -13.23 -8.32
CA SER A 79 33.96 -13.92 -8.03
C SER A 79 34.36 -13.90 -6.55
N LEU A 80 33.97 -12.86 -5.80
CA LEU A 80 34.22 -12.80 -4.35
C LEU A 80 33.24 -13.69 -3.58
N ILE A 81 31.99 -13.74 -4.03
CA ILE A 81 30.95 -14.57 -3.45
C ILE A 81 31.35 -16.04 -3.51
N GLU A 82 31.76 -16.52 -4.68
CA GLU A 82 32.24 -17.89 -4.86
C GLU A 82 33.50 -18.17 -4.04
N LYS A 83 34.50 -17.29 -4.12
CA LYS A 83 35.80 -17.48 -3.48
C LYS A 83 35.71 -17.52 -1.95
N HIS A 84 34.83 -16.70 -1.37
CA HIS A 84 34.72 -16.54 0.09
C HIS A 84 33.46 -17.18 0.68
N SER A 85 32.69 -17.90 -0.16
CA SER A 85 31.40 -18.50 0.20
C SER A 85 30.50 -17.50 0.92
N VAL A 86 30.35 -16.31 0.31
CA VAL A 86 29.57 -15.20 0.87
C VAL A 86 28.10 -15.59 0.82
N SER A 87 27.45 -15.58 1.98
CA SER A 87 26.03 -15.89 2.08
C SER A 87 25.15 -14.64 1.96
N GLN A 88 25.70 -13.46 2.32
CA GLN A 88 24.91 -12.23 2.40
C GLN A 88 25.69 -11.00 1.91
N ILE A 89 24.95 -10.07 1.31
CA ILE A 89 25.42 -8.72 0.96
C ILE A 89 24.63 -7.72 1.80
N LEU A 90 25.36 -6.90 2.56
CA LEU A 90 24.78 -5.90 3.45
C LEU A 90 24.85 -4.52 2.78
N LEU A 91 23.70 -4.01 2.36
CA LEU A 91 23.54 -2.70 1.74
C LEU A 91 23.68 -1.62 2.80
N ALA A 92 24.81 -0.90 2.78
CA ALA A 92 25.17 0.12 3.76
C ALA A 92 25.23 1.53 3.13
N VAL A 93 24.16 1.88 2.41
CA VAL A 93 23.95 3.21 1.80
C VAL A 93 22.66 3.86 2.31
N PRO A 94 22.49 4.02 3.64
CA PRO A 94 21.23 4.50 4.22
C PRO A 94 20.85 5.93 3.80
N SER A 95 21.79 6.72 3.29
CA SER A 95 21.56 8.09 2.79
C SER A 95 21.30 8.21 1.29
N ALA A 96 21.36 7.10 0.53
CA ALA A 96 21.08 7.13 -0.90
C ALA A 96 19.58 7.32 -1.16
N SER A 97 19.22 8.01 -2.26
CA SER A 97 17.83 8.10 -2.72
C SER A 97 17.30 6.73 -3.12
N ARG A 98 15.98 6.56 -3.16
CA ARG A 98 15.38 5.26 -3.51
C ARG A 98 15.70 4.87 -4.94
N ALA A 99 15.71 5.84 -5.87
CA ALA A 99 16.14 5.61 -7.25
C ALA A 99 17.55 5.01 -7.30
N ARG A 100 18.48 5.57 -6.50
CA ARG A 100 19.85 5.07 -6.43
C ARG A 100 19.93 3.70 -5.76
N ARG A 101 19.16 3.46 -4.70
CA ARG A 101 19.10 2.13 -4.06
C ARG A 101 18.57 1.08 -5.02
N LYS A 102 17.55 1.40 -5.84
CA LYS A 102 17.04 0.51 -6.89
C LYS A 102 18.13 0.13 -7.89
N GLU A 103 18.87 1.10 -8.44
CA GLU A 103 19.97 0.83 -9.37
C GLU A 103 20.99 -0.15 -8.76
N ILE A 104 21.32 0.06 -7.48
CA ILE A 104 22.22 -0.82 -6.73
C ILE A 104 21.62 -2.21 -6.59
N LEU A 105 20.36 -2.32 -6.19
CA LEU A 105 19.66 -3.60 -6.03
C LEU A 105 19.57 -4.35 -7.36
N ASP A 106 19.21 -3.70 -8.45
CA ASP A 106 19.18 -4.28 -9.80
C ASP A 106 20.56 -4.85 -10.18
N SER A 107 21.65 -4.22 -9.74
CA SER A 107 23.02 -4.73 -9.93
C SER A 107 23.40 -5.89 -9.01
N LEU A 108 22.64 -6.16 -7.94
CA LEU A 108 22.87 -7.23 -6.97
C LEU A 108 21.93 -8.42 -7.15
N VAL A 109 20.77 -8.22 -7.79
CA VAL A 109 19.70 -9.22 -7.96
C VAL A 109 20.19 -10.53 -8.62
N HIS A 110 21.16 -10.49 -9.52
CA HIS A 110 21.67 -11.70 -10.17
C HIS A 110 22.68 -12.49 -9.32
N LEU A 111 23.06 -12.00 -8.15
CA LEU A 111 24.04 -12.63 -7.28
C LEU A 111 23.36 -13.65 -6.36
N SER A 112 24.02 -14.78 -6.10
CA SER A 112 23.48 -15.89 -5.27
C SER A 112 23.47 -15.61 -3.76
N ALA A 113 23.78 -14.38 -3.34
CA ALA A 113 23.86 -13.98 -1.94
C ALA A 113 22.62 -13.18 -1.54
N GLU A 114 22.05 -13.50 -0.37
CA GLU A 114 20.92 -12.78 0.20
C GLU A 114 21.28 -11.31 0.46
N VAL A 115 20.42 -10.39 0.01
CA VAL A 115 20.66 -8.95 0.20
C VAL A 115 19.87 -8.45 1.39
N LEU A 116 20.57 -7.88 2.36
CA LEU A 116 20.00 -7.25 3.55
C LEU A 116 20.42 -5.78 3.60
N THR A 117 19.61 -4.93 4.21
CA THR A 117 19.91 -3.51 4.40
C THR A 117 20.10 -3.18 5.88
N VAL A 118 20.84 -2.11 6.15
CA VAL A 118 20.90 -1.51 7.49
C VAL A 118 19.76 -0.51 7.69
N PRO A 119 19.36 -0.21 8.95
CA PRO A 119 18.31 0.75 9.21
C PRO A 119 18.71 2.16 8.75
N ASP A 120 17.71 2.99 8.49
CA ASP A 120 17.96 4.38 8.09
C ASP A 120 18.69 5.15 9.21
N MET A 121 19.51 6.12 8.80
CA MET A 121 20.28 6.94 9.75
C MET A 121 19.38 7.65 10.78
N LYS A 122 18.16 8.00 10.40
CA LYS A 122 17.18 8.62 11.30
C LYS A 122 16.80 7.70 12.45
N ASP A 123 16.49 6.44 12.16
CA ASP A 123 16.09 5.46 13.18
C ASP A 123 17.23 5.12 14.14
N ILE A 124 18.46 5.10 13.63
CA ILE A 124 19.67 4.87 14.45
C ILE A 124 19.90 6.06 15.39
N VAL A 125 19.79 7.29 14.89
CA VAL A 125 20.00 8.51 15.68
C VAL A 125 18.90 8.71 16.72
N GLU A 126 17.65 8.33 16.39
CA GLU A 126 16.51 8.38 17.32
C GLU A 126 16.52 7.21 18.33
N GLY A 127 17.49 6.30 18.28
CA GLY A 127 17.60 5.15 19.18
C GLY A 127 16.54 4.06 18.96
N LYS A 128 15.81 4.12 17.84
CA LYS A 128 14.76 3.16 17.47
C LYS A 128 15.31 1.86 16.90
N ALA A 129 16.50 1.90 16.31
CA ALA A 129 17.18 0.74 15.73
C ALA A 129 18.69 0.81 15.99
N LYS A 130 19.37 -0.33 15.88
CA LYS A 130 20.85 -0.37 15.94
C LYS A 130 21.44 -0.59 14.55
N ILE A 131 22.67 -0.11 14.34
CA ILE A 131 23.33 -0.23 13.03
C ILE A 131 23.63 -1.68 12.62
N ASP A 132 23.72 -2.59 13.58
CA ASP A 132 23.93 -4.04 13.38
C ASP A 132 22.61 -4.82 13.25
N GLU A 133 21.47 -4.15 13.33
CA GLU A 133 20.15 -4.74 13.09
C GLU A 133 19.89 -4.82 11.59
N LEU A 134 20.16 -5.98 10.99
CA LEU A 134 19.96 -6.23 9.57
C LEU A 134 18.47 -6.45 9.26
N LYS A 135 17.99 -5.84 8.18
CA LYS A 135 16.60 -5.95 7.70
C LYS A 135 16.56 -6.44 6.26
N ASP A 136 15.45 -7.04 5.87
CA ASP A 136 15.15 -7.28 4.45
C ASP A 136 15.22 -5.95 3.67
N VAL A 137 15.54 -6.04 2.39
CA VAL A 137 15.36 -4.90 1.48
C VAL A 137 13.88 -4.50 1.46
N GLU A 138 13.63 -3.21 1.72
CA GLU A 138 12.30 -2.63 1.65
C GLU A 138 11.79 -2.64 0.20
N ILE A 139 10.51 -2.95 -0.01
CA ILE A 139 9.97 -3.08 -1.37
C ILE A 139 9.92 -1.71 -2.07
N GLU A 140 9.81 -0.65 -1.28
CA GLU A 140 9.95 0.74 -1.68
C GLU A 140 11.24 0.99 -2.46
N ASP A 141 12.35 0.36 -2.02
CA ASP A 141 13.65 0.46 -2.68
C ASP A 141 13.65 -0.28 -4.02
N LEU A 142 12.79 -1.30 -4.21
CA LEU A 142 12.61 -2.00 -5.49
C LEU A 142 11.77 -1.20 -6.50
N LEU A 143 10.89 -0.34 -6.01
CA LEU A 143 10.13 0.56 -6.89
C LEU A 143 11.02 1.67 -7.44
N GLY A 144 12.00 2.13 -6.66
CA GLY A 144 12.93 3.21 -7.02
C GLY A 144 12.28 4.59 -7.09
N ARG A 145 11.14 4.75 -6.43
CA ARG A 145 10.36 5.98 -6.44
C ARG A 145 10.60 6.80 -5.17
N ASP A 146 11.12 8.01 -5.34
CA ASP A 146 11.22 8.99 -4.25
C ASP A 146 9.85 9.59 -3.94
N SER A 147 9.52 9.69 -2.65
CA SER A 147 8.31 10.36 -2.17
C SER A 147 8.45 11.87 -2.30
N VAL A 148 7.33 12.58 -2.49
CA VAL A 148 7.31 14.05 -2.45
C VAL A 148 7.15 14.50 -1.00
N ALA A 149 7.97 15.48 -0.59
CA ALA A 149 7.88 16.05 0.75
C ALA A 149 6.50 16.72 0.95
N PRO A 150 5.84 16.49 2.09
CA PRO A 150 4.52 17.06 2.36
C PRO A 150 4.60 18.58 2.51
N GLN A 151 3.62 19.30 1.95
CA GLN A 151 3.47 20.73 2.14
C GLN A 151 2.73 20.97 3.47
N GLN A 152 3.44 21.51 4.47
CA GLN A 152 2.91 21.63 5.83
C GLN A 152 1.60 22.44 5.90
N ALA A 153 1.46 23.50 5.10
CA ALA A 153 0.23 24.29 5.06
C ALA A 153 -1.00 23.47 4.63
N LEU A 154 -0.84 22.58 3.64
CA LEU A 154 -1.91 21.69 3.18
C LEU A 154 -2.20 20.57 4.19
N MET A 155 -1.17 20.08 4.88
CA MET A 155 -1.35 19.09 5.95
C MET A 155 -2.16 19.62 7.13
N GLU A 156 -2.02 20.90 7.48
CA GLU A 156 -2.69 21.49 8.65
C GLU A 156 -4.11 22.00 8.35
N ALA A 157 -4.41 22.38 7.11
CA ALA A 157 -5.59 23.18 6.74
C ALA A 157 -6.94 22.65 7.24
N ASN A 158 -7.15 21.34 7.17
CA ASN A 158 -8.40 20.68 7.60
C ASN A 158 -8.25 19.92 8.92
N ILE A 159 -7.13 20.05 9.63
CA ILE A 159 -6.83 19.18 10.78
C ILE A 159 -6.49 19.98 12.04
N LYS A 160 -5.60 20.96 11.94
CA LYS A 160 -5.02 21.64 13.11
C LYS A 160 -6.09 22.34 13.93
N GLY A 161 -6.17 22.00 15.21
CA GLY A 161 -7.17 22.55 16.14
C GLY A 161 -8.62 22.18 15.83
N LYS A 162 -8.87 21.22 14.92
CA LYS A 162 -10.22 20.75 14.57
C LYS A 162 -10.55 19.41 15.21
N VAL A 163 -11.84 19.08 15.26
CA VAL A 163 -12.31 17.73 15.55
C VAL A 163 -12.36 16.92 14.24
N VAL A 164 -11.52 15.90 14.14
CA VAL A 164 -11.37 15.08 12.93
C VAL A 164 -11.90 13.67 13.18
N MET A 165 -12.65 13.13 12.23
CA MET A 165 -13.16 11.75 12.27
C MET A 165 -12.60 10.96 11.09
N VAL A 166 -12.09 9.75 11.38
CA VAL A 166 -11.67 8.79 10.36
C VAL A 166 -12.58 7.57 10.46
N THR A 167 -13.33 7.25 9.40
CA THR A 167 -14.06 5.97 9.34
C THR A 167 -13.17 4.89 8.74
N GLY A 168 -13.29 3.64 9.20
CA GLY A 168 -12.38 2.59 8.78
C GLY A 168 -10.98 2.80 9.37
N ALA A 169 -10.92 3.41 10.57
CA ALA A 169 -9.69 3.83 11.22
C ALA A 169 -8.73 2.67 11.52
N GLY A 170 -9.23 1.44 11.67
CA GLY A 170 -8.39 0.24 11.86
C GLY A 170 -7.85 -0.36 10.56
N GLY A 171 -8.26 0.16 9.39
CA GLY A 171 -7.77 -0.30 8.09
C GLY A 171 -6.35 0.19 7.76
N SER A 172 -5.71 -0.37 6.73
CA SER A 172 -4.33 -0.01 6.36
C SER A 172 -4.16 1.49 6.03
N ILE A 173 -5.09 2.07 5.26
CA ILE A 173 -5.07 3.51 4.94
C ILE A 173 -5.62 4.35 6.10
N GLY A 174 -6.71 3.88 6.75
CA GLY A 174 -7.33 4.60 7.86
C GLY A 174 -6.38 4.81 9.04
N SER A 175 -5.65 3.76 9.44
CA SER A 175 -4.68 3.84 10.54
C SER A 175 -3.51 4.77 10.20
N GLU A 176 -3.02 4.75 8.96
CA GLU A 176 -1.99 5.69 8.53
C GLU A 176 -2.49 7.13 8.49
N LEU A 177 -3.69 7.38 7.97
CA LEU A 177 -4.32 8.70 8.04
C LEU A 177 -4.35 9.19 9.48
N CYS A 178 -4.76 8.33 10.43
CA CYS A 178 -4.77 8.68 11.85
C CYS A 178 -3.36 9.06 12.36
N ARG A 179 -2.31 8.29 12.02
CA ARG A 179 -0.92 8.60 12.40
C ARG A 179 -0.44 9.95 11.85
N GLN A 180 -0.81 10.28 10.61
CA GLN A 180 -0.44 11.56 9.99
C GLN A 180 -1.24 12.71 10.61
N ILE A 181 -2.54 12.49 10.87
CA ILE A 181 -3.47 13.47 11.45
C ILE A 181 -3.05 13.90 12.85
N ILE A 182 -2.75 12.97 13.78
CA ILE A 182 -2.41 13.35 15.17
C ILE A 182 -1.19 14.28 15.25
N ARG A 183 -0.23 14.13 14.32
CA ARG A 183 0.97 14.97 14.26
C ARG A 183 0.69 16.40 13.80
N GLN A 184 -0.44 16.62 13.12
CA GLN A 184 -0.90 17.97 12.75
C GLN A 184 -1.67 18.66 13.90
N LYS A 185 -1.74 18.04 15.08
CA LYS A 185 -2.31 18.59 16.31
C LYS A 185 -3.79 19.00 16.17
N PRO A 186 -4.70 18.06 15.83
CA PRO A 186 -6.13 18.29 15.96
C PRO A 186 -6.53 18.50 17.42
N GLN A 187 -7.72 19.05 17.66
CA GLN A 187 -8.29 19.11 19.00
C GLN A 187 -8.59 17.68 19.50
N SER A 188 -9.25 16.89 18.66
CA SER A 188 -9.53 15.48 18.92
C SER A 188 -9.59 14.68 17.62
N LEU A 189 -9.25 13.40 17.73
CA LEU A 189 -9.34 12.43 16.63
C LEU A 189 -10.29 11.29 17.02
N ILE A 190 -11.38 11.18 16.26
CA ILE A 190 -12.38 10.14 16.41
C ILE A 190 -12.07 8.98 15.46
N LEU A 191 -11.90 7.80 16.04
CA LEU A 191 -11.61 6.56 15.34
C LEU A 191 -12.92 5.79 15.19
N PHE A 192 -13.56 5.85 14.02
CA PHE A 192 -14.82 5.14 13.78
C PHE A 192 -14.57 3.86 13.00
N GLU A 193 -14.81 2.71 13.61
CA GLU A 193 -14.42 1.43 13.04
C GLU A 193 -15.45 0.34 13.36
N LEU A 194 -15.65 -0.59 12.42
CA LEU A 194 -16.53 -1.74 12.57
C LEU A 194 -15.82 -2.89 13.29
N SER A 195 -14.55 -3.11 12.95
CA SER A 195 -13.71 -4.15 13.54
C SER A 195 -13.26 -3.75 14.93
N GLU A 196 -13.78 -4.42 15.96
CA GLU A 196 -13.33 -4.23 17.35
C GLU A 196 -11.81 -4.39 17.47
N PHE A 197 -11.25 -5.43 16.86
CA PHE A 197 -9.81 -5.67 16.87
C PHE A 197 -9.03 -4.54 16.18
N GLY A 198 -9.50 -4.11 15.00
CA GLY A 198 -8.87 -3.02 14.26
C GLY A 198 -8.89 -1.72 15.07
N LEU A 199 -10.03 -1.41 15.71
CA LEU A 199 -10.21 -0.25 16.56
C LEU A 199 -9.27 -0.28 17.78
N TYR A 200 -9.22 -1.41 18.49
CA TYR A 200 -8.36 -1.60 19.65
C TYR A 200 -6.87 -1.42 19.29
N GLN A 201 -6.42 -1.99 18.17
CA GLN A 201 -5.04 -1.89 17.74
C GLN A 201 -4.64 -0.43 17.46
N VAL A 202 -5.44 0.28 16.65
CA VAL A 202 -5.13 1.65 16.27
C VAL A 202 -5.25 2.62 17.44
N ASP A 203 -6.25 2.45 18.32
CA ASP A 203 -6.40 3.26 19.54
C ASP A 203 -5.19 3.14 20.47
N ARG A 204 -4.76 1.91 20.75
CA ARG A 204 -3.58 1.64 21.58
C ARG A 204 -2.31 2.22 20.94
N GLU A 205 -2.14 2.03 19.64
CA GLU A 205 -0.97 2.54 18.91
C GLU A 205 -0.88 4.07 19.00
N LEU A 206 -1.97 4.77 18.67
CA LEU A 206 -2.00 6.23 18.65
C LEU A 206 -1.90 6.84 20.04
N SER A 207 -2.52 6.21 21.06
CA SER A 207 -2.40 6.66 22.46
C SER A 207 -0.96 6.61 22.97
N ASN A 208 -0.23 5.55 22.61
CA ASN A 208 1.20 5.45 22.90
C ASN A 208 2.00 6.54 22.17
N LEU A 209 1.66 6.78 20.90
CA LEU A 209 2.34 7.77 20.07
C LEU A 209 2.14 9.20 20.61
N VAL A 210 0.91 9.55 20.96
CA VAL A 210 0.54 10.82 21.62
C VAL A 210 1.34 11.01 22.91
N SER A 211 1.42 9.97 23.74
CA SER A 211 2.19 10.01 24.99
C SER A 211 3.69 10.17 24.76
N SER A 212 4.26 9.43 23.80
CA SER A 212 5.70 9.46 23.51
C SER A 212 6.18 10.74 22.83
N GLU A 213 5.34 11.34 21.99
CA GLU A 213 5.65 12.58 21.25
C GLU A 213 5.19 13.84 22.03
N GLY A 214 4.58 13.67 23.21
CA GLY A 214 4.08 14.78 24.04
C GLY A 214 2.98 15.60 23.37
N LEU A 215 2.14 14.95 22.56
CA LEU A 215 1.05 15.60 21.83
C LEU A 215 -0.15 15.84 22.76
N SER A 216 -0.85 16.95 22.56
CA SER A 216 -2.10 17.25 23.26
C SER A 216 -3.27 17.03 22.30
N VAL A 217 -3.62 15.75 22.10
CA VAL A 217 -4.71 15.31 21.21
C VAL A 217 -5.54 14.28 21.96
N GLU A 218 -6.86 14.49 22.02
CA GLU A 218 -7.79 13.50 22.56
C GLU A 218 -8.12 12.43 21.50
N ILE A 219 -7.90 11.16 21.82
CA ILE A 219 -8.23 10.01 20.95
C ILE A 219 -9.55 9.40 21.42
N ILE A 220 -10.53 9.28 20.52
CA ILE A 220 -11.88 8.83 20.85
C ILE A 220 -12.24 7.60 19.99
N PRO A 221 -12.12 6.37 20.53
CA PRO A 221 -12.47 5.16 19.81
C PRO A 221 -14.00 4.91 19.82
N LEU A 222 -14.61 4.80 18.63
CA LEU A 222 -16.03 4.54 18.46
C LEU A 222 -16.27 3.31 17.59
N LEU A 223 -16.82 2.25 18.19
CA LEU A 223 -17.30 1.09 17.46
C LEU A 223 -18.60 1.42 16.73
N GLY A 224 -18.69 1.11 15.43
CA GLY A 224 -19.88 1.33 14.63
C GLY A 224 -19.72 0.98 13.15
N SER A 225 -20.85 0.71 12.49
CA SER A 225 -20.91 0.51 11.04
C SER A 225 -21.32 1.79 10.33
N VAL A 226 -20.70 2.09 9.20
CA VAL A 226 -21.08 3.19 8.30
C VAL A 226 -22.47 2.97 7.67
N GLN A 227 -23.01 1.76 7.74
CA GLN A 227 -24.38 1.47 7.30
C GLN A 227 -25.45 2.00 8.28
N ARG A 228 -25.06 2.53 9.45
CA ARG A 228 -25.99 3.02 10.50
C ARG A 228 -25.97 4.55 10.57
N ILE A 229 -26.79 5.20 9.72
CA ILE A 229 -26.85 6.67 9.61
C ILE A 229 -27.07 7.38 10.96
N ASN A 230 -28.00 6.90 11.79
CA ASN A 230 -28.28 7.52 13.09
C ASN A 230 -27.08 7.48 14.03
N ARG A 231 -26.26 6.41 13.97
CA ARG A 231 -25.04 6.28 14.77
C ARG A 231 -23.98 7.28 14.30
N LEU A 232 -23.81 7.42 12.99
CA LEU A 232 -22.90 8.39 12.37
C LEU A 232 -23.31 9.83 12.73
N ALA A 233 -24.58 10.19 12.49
CA ALA A 233 -25.08 11.54 12.76
C ALA A 233 -24.99 11.89 14.25
N THR A 234 -25.35 10.97 15.14
CA THR A 234 -25.22 11.18 16.59
C THR A 234 -23.76 11.39 16.98
N ALA A 235 -22.84 10.55 16.51
CA ALA A 235 -21.41 10.69 16.80
C ALA A 235 -20.85 12.03 16.30
N MET A 236 -21.08 12.36 15.03
CA MET A 236 -20.59 13.61 14.43
C MET A 236 -21.11 14.85 15.16
N LYS A 237 -22.40 14.86 15.53
CA LYS A 237 -22.99 15.96 16.29
C LYS A 237 -22.47 16.05 17.73
N SER A 238 -22.34 14.91 18.41
CA SER A 238 -21.98 14.88 19.84
C SER A 238 -20.56 15.39 20.07
N PHE A 239 -19.65 15.12 19.13
CA PHE A 239 -18.26 15.57 19.21
C PHE A 239 -17.98 16.85 18.40
N GLY A 240 -18.97 17.38 17.67
CA GLY A 240 -18.78 18.57 16.83
C GLY A 240 -17.75 18.35 15.72
N VAL A 241 -17.85 17.22 14.99
CA VAL A 241 -16.90 16.86 13.92
C VAL A 241 -16.89 17.93 12.82
N GLN A 242 -15.69 18.39 12.47
CA GLN A 242 -15.48 19.41 11.43
C GLN A 242 -14.87 18.82 10.15
N THR A 243 -14.14 17.71 10.24
CA THR A 243 -13.52 17.07 9.08
C THR A 243 -13.66 15.56 9.15
N VAL A 244 -14.09 14.95 8.04
CA VAL A 244 -14.24 13.50 7.90
C VAL A 244 -13.31 12.98 6.81
N TYR A 245 -12.48 12.00 7.14
CA TYR A 245 -11.78 11.15 6.17
C TYR A 245 -12.46 9.77 6.13
N HIS A 246 -13.12 9.47 5.02
CA HIS A 246 -13.92 8.27 4.86
C HIS A 246 -13.13 7.16 4.15
N ALA A 247 -12.52 6.26 4.95
CA ALA A 247 -11.72 5.12 4.47
C ALA A 247 -12.40 3.74 4.67
N ALA A 248 -13.63 3.68 5.19
CA ALA A 248 -14.35 2.43 5.38
C ALA A 248 -14.93 1.90 4.06
N ALA A 249 -14.41 0.76 3.58
CA ALA A 249 -14.91 0.09 2.37
C ALA A 249 -14.48 -1.38 2.32
N TYR A 250 -15.22 -2.20 1.58
CA TYR A 250 -14.75 -3.51 1.12
C TYR A 250 -13.97 -3.33 -0.19
N LYS A 251 -12.73 -3.83 -0.23
CA LYS A 251 -11.77 -3.59 -1.32
C LYS A 251 -11.35 -4.84 -2.11
N HIS A 252 -11.59 -6.04 -1.57
CA HIS A 252 -11.09 -7.27 -2.18
C HIS A 252 -11.99 -7.66 -3.35
N VAL A 253 -11.51 -7.45 -4.58
CA VAL A 253 -12.30 -7.70 -5.81
C VAL A 253 -13.00 -9.07 -5.78
N PRO A 254 -12.32 -10.21 -5.59
CA PRO A 254 -13.01 -11.50 -5.60
C PRO A 254 -14.06 -11.64 -4.49
N LEU A 255 -13.77 -11.16 -3.28
CA LEU A 255 -14.72 -11.25 -2.17
C LEU A 255 -15.97 -10.40 -2.41
N VAL A 256 -15.82 -9.24 -3.04
CA VAL A 256 -16.96 -8.38 -3.37
C VAL A 256 -17.73 -8.94 -4.57
N GLU A 257 -17.07 -9.53 -5.56
CA GLU A 257 -17.72 -10.27 -6.65
C GLU A 257 -18.55 -11.44 -6.11
N TYR A 258 -18.05 -12.13 -5.09
CA TYR A 258 -18.75 -13.26 -4.46
C TYR A 258 -19.87 -12.85 -3.51
N ASN A 259 -19.95 -11.57 -3.14
CA ASN A 259 -20.90 -11.03 -2.17
C ASN A 259 -21.40 -9.65 -2.66
N VAL A 260 -22.11 -9.65 -3.80
CA VAL A 260 -22.44 -8.42 -4.54
C VAL A 260 -23.26 -7.47 -3.68
N VAL A 261 -24.28 -8.00 -2.99
CA VAL A 261 -25.17 -7.23 -2.12
C VAL A 261 -24.37 -6.53 -1.00
N GLU A 262 -23.45 -7.24 -0.35
CA GLU A 262 -22.62 -6.68 0.73
C GLU A 262 -21.68 -5.58 0.22
N GLY A 263 -21.13 -5.76 -0.99
CA GLY A 263 -20.36 -4.74 -1.68
C GLY A 263 -21.15 -3.45 -1.89
N VAL A 264 -22.37 -3.56 -2.43
CA VAL A 264 -23.26 -2.42 -2.69
C VAL A 264 -23.67 -1.75 -1.38
N ARG A 265 -24.14 -2.52 -0.40
CA ARG A 265 -24.59 -2.05 0.93
C ARG A 265 -23.50 -1.28 1.65
N ASN A 266 -22.29 -1.83 1.68
CA ASN A 266 -21.21 -1.21 2.43
C ASN A 266 -20.59 -0.01 1.69
N ASN A 267 -20.27 -0.17 0.40
CA ASN A 267 -19.53 0.84 -0.32
C ASN A 267 -20.41 1.98 -0.83
N VAL A 268 -21.61 1.69 -1.36
CA VAL A 268 -22.51 2.72 -1.91
C VAL A 268 -23.30 3.36 -0.77
N PHE A 269 -24.15 2.58 -0.11
CA PHE A 269 -25.04 3.11 0.92
C PHE A 269 -24.28 3.55 2.17
N GLY A 270 -23.27 2.81 2.61
CA GLY A 270 -22.41 3.23 3.72
C GLY A 270 -21.74 4.59 3.47
N THR A 271 -21.24 4.83 2.25
CA THR A 271 -20.69 6.14 1.88
C THR A 271 -21.77 7.22 1.88
N TYR A 272 -22.92 6.96 1.23
CA TYR A 272 -24.02 7.92 1.14
C TYR A 272 -24.56 8.30 2.53
N TYR A 273 -24.73 7.34 3.43
CA TYR A 273 -25.16 7.59 4.82
C TYR A 273 -24.12 8.39 5.62
N THR A 274 -22.83 8.12 5.42
CA THR A 274 -21.75 8.90 6.06
C THR A 274 -21.78 10.34 5.55
N ALA A 275 -21.98 10.57 4.25
CA ALA A 275 -22.10 11.90 3.66
C ALA A 275 -23.35 12.65 4.16
N LYS A 276 -24.51 11.99 4.21
CA LYS A 276 -25.75 12.57 4.75
C LYS A 276 -25.62 12.94 6.23
N ALA A 277 -25.00 12.08 7.04
CA ALA A 277 -24.72 12.36 8.45
C ALA A 277 -23.77 13.55 8.61
N ALA A 278 -22.76 13.68 7.73
CA ALA A 278 -21.84 14.81 7.73
C ALA A 278 -22.55 16.14 7.43
N ILE A 279 -23.45 16.16 6.43
CA ILE A 279 -24.30 17.33 6.13
C ILE A 279 -25.18 17.68 7.34
N GLU A 280 -25.84 16.68 7.93
CA GLU A 280 -26.73 16.88 9.09
C GLU A 280 -25.97 17.44 10.31
N ALA A 281 -24.72 17.06 10.48
CA ALA A 281 -23.82 17.53 11.52
C ALA A 281 -23.08 18.83 11.16
N ARG A 282 -23.26 19.37 9.95
CA ARG A 282 -22.55 20.56 9.41
C ARG A 282 -21.03 20.41 9.41
N VAL A 283 -20.55 19.22 9.04
CA VAL A 283 -19.12 18.96 8.80
C VAL A 283 -18.63 19.89 7.68
N GLU A 284 -17.48 20.53 7.87
CA GLU A 284 -16.93 21.48 6.90
C GLU A 284 -16.31 20.78 5.68
N SER A 285 -15.56 19.70 5.91
CA SER A 285 -14.83 18.98 4.86
C SER A 285 -15.01 17.47 4.96
N PHE A 286 -15.31 16.83 3.82
CA PHE A 286 -15.46 15.40 3.70
C PHE A 286 -14.58 14.87 2.57
N VAL A 287 -13.66 13.98 2.89
CA VAL A 287 -12.73 13.36 1.95
C VAL A 287 -13.01 11.86 1.84
N LEU A 288 -13.46 11.40 0.68
CA LEU A 288 -13.62 9.98 0.36
C LEU A 288 -12.32 9.42 -0.20
N ILE A 289 -11.86 8.31 0.38
CA ILE A 289 -10.78 7.50 -0.18
C ILE A 289 -11.38 6.61 -1.28
N SER A 290 -10.97 6.85 -2.52
CA SER A 290 -11.36 6.09 -3.71
C SER A 290 -10.18 5.32 -4.29
N THR A 291 -10.34 4.75 -5.49
CA THR A 291 -9.39 3.80 -6.10
C THR A 291 -9.37 3.97 -7.61
N ASP A 292 -8.21 3.66 -8.21
CA ASP A 292 -8.06 3.44 -9.66
C ASP A 292 -9.13 2.51 -10.28
N LYS A 293 -9.58 1.49 -9.53
CA LYS A 293 -10.60 0.54 -9.98
C LYS A 293 -11.98 1.16 -10.20
N ALA A 294 -12.22 2.39 -9.72
CA ALA A 294 -13.43 3.14 -10.03
C ALA A 294 -13.41 3.77 -11.44
N VAL A 295 -12.25 3.80 -12.10
CA VAL A 295 -12.09 4.29 -13.48
C VAL A 295 -12.46 3.18 -14.45
N ARG A 296 -13.54 3.39 -15.23
CA ARG A 296 -14.08 2.41 -16.20
C ARG A 296 -14.10 0.98 -15.61
N PRO A 297 -14.85 0.77 -14.52
CA PRO A 297 -14.75 -0.44 -13.73
C PRO A 297 -15.15 -1.67 -14.57
N THR A 298 -14.48 -2.80 -14.32
CA THR A 298 -14.82 -4.12 -14.90
C THR A 298 -15.31 -5.09 -13.82
N ASN A 299 -15.42 -4.64 -12.58
CA ASN A 299 -15.81 -5.41 -11.41
C ASN A 299 -16.73 -4.60 -10.49
N VAL A 300 -17.61 -5.28 -9.78
CA VAL A 300 -18.58 -4.76 -8.80
C VAL A 300 -17.88 -3.92 -7.73
N MET A 301 -16.70 -4.32 -7.26
CA MET A 301 -15.96 -3.54 -6.25
C MET A 301 -15.64 -2.13 -6.77
N GLY A 302 -15.04 -2.02 -7.95
CA GLY A 302 -14.77 -0.76 -8.63
C GLY A 302 -16.04 0.04 -8.91
N THR A 303 -17.08 -0.62 -9.41
CA THR A 303 -18.37 0.03 -9.73
C THR A 303 -19.04 0.60 -8.49
N THR A 304 -19.04 -0.12 -7.36
CA THR A 304 -19.61 0.39 -6.11
C THR A 304 -18.83 1.59 -5.57
N LYS A 305 -17.50 1.64 -5.77
CA LYS A 305 -16.71 2.84 -5.45
C LYS A 305 -17.02 3.99 -6.39
N ARG A 306 -17.24 3.74 -7.69
CA ARG A 306 -17.67 4.78 -8.63
C ARG A 306 -19.07 5.31 -8.31
N MET A 307 -20.01 4.45 -7.93
CA MET A 307 -21.33 4.82 -7.43
C MET A 307 -21.28 5.68 -6.16
N ALA A 308 -20.31 5.41 -5.28
CA ALA A 308 -20.07 6.23 -4.09
C ALA A 308 -19.58 7.65 -4.46
N GLU A 309 -18.70 7.76 -5.46
CA GLU A 309 -18.28 9.07 -6.00
C GLU A 309 -19.46 9.83 -6.63
N LEU A 310 -20.29 9.16 -7.44
CA LEU A 310 -21.49 9.77 -8.03
C LEU A 310 -22.41 10.36 -6.95
N GLY A 311 -22.63 9.63 -5.85
CA GLY A 311 -23.46 10.11 -4.73
C GLY A 311 -22.87 11.33 -4.03
N LEU A 312 -21.55 11.38 -3.84
CA LEU A 312 -20.88 12.56 -3.28
C LEU A 312 -20.93 13.75 -4.22
N GLN A 313 -20.73 13.55 -5.53
CA GLN A 313 -20.84 14.62 -6.52
C GLN A 313 -22.27 15.19 -6.58
N ALA A 314 -23.28 14.32 -6.53
CA ALA A 314 -24.68 14.71 -6.49
C ALA A 314 -25.02 15.53 -5.23
N LEU A 315 -24.50 15.15 -4.07
CA LEU A 315 -24.66 15.92 -2.83
C LEU A 315 -23.87 17.24 -2.86
N ALA A 316 -22.67 17.24 -3.44
CA ALA A 316 -21.83 18.42 -3.56
C ALA A 316 -22.50 19.52 -4.38
N GLU A 317 -23.24 19.19 -5.44
CA GLU A 317 -24.00 20.17 -6.23
C GLU A 317 -24.96 21.00 -5.35
N GLN A 318 -25.65 20.36 -4.41
CA GLN A 318 -26.55 21.05 -3.48
C GLN A 318 -25.80 21.80 -2.37
N GLU A 319 -24.75 21.20 -1.81
CA GLU A 319 -23.99 21.82 -0.72
C GLU A 319 -23.18 23.03 -1.18
N ASN A 320 -22.66 23.03 -2.42
CA ASN A 320 -21.90 24.15 -2.98
C ASN A 320 -22.73 25.43 -3.12
N ALA A 321 -24.06 25.33 -3.18
CA ALA A 321 -24.96 26.49 -3.19
C ALA A 321 -25.18 27.12 -1.79
N LYS A 322 -24.72 26.45 -0.73
CA LYS A 322 -24.87 26.91 0.66
C LYS A 322 -23.61 27.62 1.12
N GLU A 323 -23.76 28.72 1.85
CA GLU A 323 -22.62 29.48 2.42
C GLU A 323 -21.74 28.63 3.35
N HIS A 324 -22.34 27.68 4.06
CA HIS A 324 -21.66 26.74 4.97
C HIS A 324 -22.00 25.28 4.64
N GLY A 325 -22.06 24.95 3.35
CA GLY A 325 -22.26 23.57 2.90
C GLY A 325 -21.06 22.68 3.16
N THR A 326 -21.30 21.37 3.32
CA THR A 326 -20.22 20.38 3.45
C THR A 326 -19.45 20.25 2.15
N ARG A 327 -18.13 20.43 2.19
CA ARG A 327 -17.27 20.35 1.01
C ARG A 327 -16.80 18.92 0.77
N PHE A 328 -17.33 18.28 -0.26
CA PHE A 328 -16.96 16.92 -0.64
C PHE A 328 -15.75 16.87 -1.58
N CYS A 329 -14.91 15.87 -1.39
CA CYS A 329 -13.72 15.61 -2.18
C CYS A 329 -13.52 14.09 -2.28
N MET A 330 -13.12 13.59 -3.45
CA MET A 330 -12.77 12.18 -3.65
C MET A 330 -11.32 12.09 -4.10
N VAL A 331 -10.55 11.14 -3.59
CA VAL A 331 -9.14 10.96 -3.97
C VAL A 331 -8.92 9.54 -4.48
N ARG A 332 -8.59 9.39 -5.76
CA ARG A 332 -8.27 8.13 -6.42
C ARG A 332 -6.76 7.90 -6.42
N PHE A 333 -6.36 6.70 -6.05
CA PHE A 333 -4.99 6.22 -6.19
C PHE A 333 -4.98 4.71 -6.45
N GLY A 334 -3.83 4.22 -6.89
CA GLY A 334 -3.63 2.82 -7.22
C GLY A 334 -3.32 1.95 -6.01
N ASN A 335 -2.54 0.90 -6.22
CA ASN A 335 -2.19 -0.02 -5.16
C ASN A 335 -1.23 0.65 -4.16
N VAL A 336 -1.37 0.26 -2.89
CA VAL A 336 -0.46 0.67 -1.82
C VAL A 336 0.35 -0.53 -1.31
N LEU A 337 1.66 -0.32 -1.16
CA LEU A 337 2.60 -1.33 -0.68
C LEU A 337 2.26 -1.79 0.74
N GLY A 338 2.47 -3.09 1.00
CA GLY A 338 2.33 -3.65 2.35
C GLY A 338 0.90 -3.65 2.93
N SER A 339 -0.13 -3.26 2.16
CA SER A 339 -1.49 -3.26 2.68
C SER A 339 -2.02 -4.67 2.96
N SER A 340 -2.94 -4.78 3.92
CA SER A 340 -3.51 -6.06 4.34
C SER A 340 -4.10 -6.81 3.15
N GLY A 341 -3.72 -8.09 3.02
CA GLY A 341 -4.16 -9.00 1.97
C GLY A 341 -3.66 -8.65 0.55
N SER A 342 -2.55 -7.91 0.43
CA SER A 342 -1.92 -7.60 -0.86
C SER A 342 -0.95 -8.71 -1.34
N VAL A 343 -0.51 -8.60 -2.59
CA VAL A 343 0.32 -9.60 -3.29
C VAL A 343 1.71 -9.80 -2.66
N ILE A 344 2.29 -8.75 -2.10
CA ILE A 344 3.65 -8.77 -1.56
C ILE A 344 3.74 -9.62 -0.28
N PRO A 345 2.91 -9.42 0.77
CA PRO A 345 2.90 -10.31 1.93
C PRO A 345 2.64 -11.76 1.56
N LEU A 346 1.82 -12.01 0.53
CA LEU A 346 1.60 -13.35 0.00
C LEU A 346 2.89 -13.94 -0.59
N PHE A 347 3.62 -13.19 -1.43
CA PHE A 347 4.89 -13.64 -2.01
C PHE A 347 5.94 -13.91 -0.94
N LYS A 348 6.14 -13.01 0.03
CA LYS A 348 7.06 -13.25 1.15
C LYS A 348 6.71 -14.52 1.92
N LYS A 349 5.42 -14.76 2.17
CA LYS A 349 4.95 -15.99 2.83
C LYS A 349 5.18 -17.24 1.97
N GLN A 350 4.94 -17.16 0.66
CA GLN A 350 5.18 -18.26 -0.26
C GLN A 350 6.68 -18.60 -0.34
N ILE A 351 7.54 -17.59 -0.44
CA ILE A 351 9.01 -17.74 -0.42
C ILE A 351 9.46 -18.40 0.88
N ALA A 352 9.01 -17.91 2.03
CA ALA A 352 9.35 -18.48 3.33
C ALA A 352 8.91 -19.95 3.48
N ASN A 353 7.87 -20.36 2.76
CA ASN A 353 7.36 -21.73 2.75
C ASN A 353 8.00 -22.62 1.66
N GLY A 354 8.93 -22.11 0.85
CA GLY A 354 9.62 -22.85 -0.21
C GLY A 354 8.94 -22.79 -1.59
N GLY A 355 7.97 -21.90 -1.79
CA GLY A 355 7.25 -21.73 -3.05
C GLY A 355 6.20 -22.82 -3.34
N PRO A 356 5.63 -22.83 -4.56
CA PRO A 356 5.80 -21.84 -5.62
C PRO A 356 5.18 -20.48 -5.28
N ILE A 357 5.63 -19.43 -5.95
CA ILE A 357 4.93 -18.14 -5.97
C ILE A 357 3.81 -18.21 -7.00
N THR A 358 2.63 -17.71 -6.64
CA THR A 358 1.48 -17.69 -7.55
C THR A 358 1.26 -16.29 -8.12
N VAL A 359 1.52 -16.10 -9.41
CA VAL A 359 1.18 -14.89 -10.16
C VAL A 359 -0.11 -15.15 -10.93
N THR A 360 -0.97 -14.15 -11.11
CA THR A 360 -2.23 -14.34 -11.84
C THR A 360 -2.01 -14.41 -13.35
N HIS A 361 -1.20 -13.51 -13.90
CA HIS A 361 -0.89 -13.48 -15.33
C HIS A 361 0.52 -12.93 -15.59
N PRO A 362 1.28 -13.45 -16.58
CA PRO A 362 2.65 -13.02 -16.87
C PRO A 362 2.78 -11.52 -17.14
N GLU A 363 1.84 -10.96 -17.91
CA GLU A 363 1.83 -9.54 -18.31
C GLU A 363 1.11 -8.59 -17.35
N ILE A 364 0.76 -9.03 -16.13
CA ILE A 364 0.00 -8.18 -15.21
C ILE A 364 0.89 -7.08 -14.62
N ILE A 365 0.46 -5.83 -14.74
CA ILE A 365 1.15 -4.65 -14.17
C ILE A 365 0.27 -3.92 -13.17
N ARG A 366 0.88 -3.32 -12.16
CA ARG A 366 0.19 -2.47 -11.17
C ARG A 366 1.03 -1.25 -10.84
N TYR A 367 0.35 -0.18 -10.48
CA TYR A 367 0.96 1.04 -9.98
C TYR A 367 1.03 1.01 -8.47
N PHE A 368 2.16 1.41 -7.89
CA PHE A 368 2.38 1.34 -6.45
C PHE A 368 2.83 2.67 -5.85
N MET A 369 2.40 2.87 -4.62
CA MET A 369 2.82 3.96 -3.75
C MET A 369 2.93 3.42 -2.32
N THR A 370 3.69 4.08 -1.46
CA THR A 370 3.73 3.72 -0.03
C THR A 370 2.45 4.15 0.69
N ILE A 371 2.06 3.44 1.74
CA ILE A 371 0.91 3.82 2.58
C ILE A 371 1.08 5.25 3.17
N PRO A 372 2.23 5.63 3.75
CA PRO A 372 2.44 7.00 4.25
C PRO A 372 2.33 8.08 3.16
N GLU A 373 2.91 7.85 1.98
CA GLU A 373 2.82 8.80 0.86
C GLU A 373 1.37 8.97 0.39
N ALA A 374 0.62 7.88 0.25
CA ALA A 374 -0.79 7.94 -0.14
C ALA A 374 -1.62 8.72 0.89
N ALA A 375 -1.44 8.47 2.19
CA ALA A 375 -2.14 9.18 3.25
C ALA A 375 -1.80 10.69 3.25
N GLN A 376 -0.53 11.06 3.07
CA GLN A 376 -0.11 12.45 2.97
C GLN A 376 -0.72 13.17 1.75
N LEU A 377 -0.71 12.52 0.59
CA LEU A 377 -1.31 13.09 -0.61
C LEU A 377 -2.84 13.20 -0.51
N VAL A 378 -3.52 12.25 0.15
CA VAL A 378 -4.97 12.33 0.44
C VAL A 378 -5.30 13.52 1.33
N ILE A 379 -4.52 13.74 2.40
CA ILE A 379 -4.72 14.90 3.29
C ILE A 379 -4.57 16.21 2.51
N GLN A 380 -3.51 16.32 1.71
CA GLN A 380 -3.24 17.51 0.91
C GLN A 380 -4.29 17.75 -0.18
N ALA A 381 -4.78 16.69 -0.84
CA ALA A 381 -5.86 16.79 -1.81
C ALA A 381 -7.16 17.32 -1.16
N GLY A 382 -7.51 16.82 0.03
CA GLY A 382 -8.66 17.30 0.79
C GLY A 382 -8.58 18.80 1.16
N ALA A 383 -7.38 19.30 1.41
CA ALA A 383 -7.14 20.72 1.67
C ALA A 383 -7.36 21.60 0.42
N MET A 384 -7.13 21.05 -0.77
CA MET A 384 -7.30 21.76 -2.06
C MET A 384 -8.72 21.65 -2.65
N GLY A 385 -9.55 20.73 -2.15
CA GLY A 385 -10.92 20.53 -2.65
C GLY A 385 -11.75 21.81 -2.55
N LYS A 386 -12.52 22.10 -3.59
CA LYS A 386 -13.50 23.19 -3.72
C LYS A 386 -14.94 22.71 -3.58
N GLY A 387 -15.19 21.42 -3.78
CA GLY A 387 -16.48 20.76 -3.58
C GLY A 387 -16.92 19.99 -4.82
N GLY A 388 -17.00 18.66 -4.71
CA GLY A 388 -17.31 17.74 -5.80
C GLY A 388 -16.09 17.29 -6.61
N ASP A 389 -14.88 17.72 -6.23
CA ASP A 389 -13.64 17.40 -6.96
C ASP A 389 -13.27 15.92 -6.84
N VAL A 390 -12.82 15.37 -7.97
CA VAL A 390 -12.19 14.06 -8.05
C VAL A 390 -10.70 14.29 -8.24
N PHE A 391 -9.89 14.06 -7.21
CA PHE A 391 -8.44 14.09 -7.32
C PHE A 391 -7.89 12.74 -7.73
N VAL A 392 -6.78 12.79 -8.46
CA VAL A 392 -6.03 11.65 -8.92
C VAL A 392 -4.58 11.84 -8.50
N LEU A 393 -4.01 10.82 -7.85
CA LEU A 393 -2.61 10.83 -7.46
C LEU A 393 -1.73 10.31 -8.58
N ASP A 394 -0.61 10.98 -8.81
CA ASP A 394 0.43 10.48 -9.69
C ASP A 394 1.10 9.25 -9.06
N MET A 395 0.93 8.11 -9.73
CA MET A 395 1.43 6.82 -9.28
C MET A 395 2.83 6.46 -9.84
N GLY A 396 3.40 7.30 -10.71
CA GLY A 396 4.67 7.01 -11.37
C GLY A 396 4.59 5.82 -12.32
N GLU A 397 5.73 5.17 -12.53
CA GLU A 397 5.83 4.05 -13.48
C GLU A 397 5.13 2.77 -12.96
N PRO A 398 4.47 2.01 -13.85
CA PRO A 398 3.88 0.73 -13.49
C PRO A 398 4.95 -0.33 -13.24
N VAL A 399 4.61 -1.32 -12.43
CA VAL A 399 5.47 -2.46 -12.11
C VAL A 399 4.83 -3.76 -12.54
N LYS A 400 5.58 -4.57 -13.29
CA LYS A 400 5.18 -5.93 -13.67
C LYS A 400 5.29 -6.85 -12.46
N ILE A 401 4.18 -7.53 -12.13
CA ILE A 401 4.12 -8.36 -10.91
C ILE A 401 5.04 -9.58 -11.01
N THR A 402 5.26 -10.09 -12.21
CA THR A 402 6.24 -11.15 -12.49
C THR A 402 7.65 -10.70 -12.11
N ASP A 403 8.08 -9.52 -12.55
CA ASP A 403 9.41 -8.97 -12.25
C ASP A 403 9.57 -8.74 -10.75
N LEU A 404 8.52 -8.24 -10.08
CA LEU A 404 8.49 -8.11 -8.63
C LEU A 404 8.66 -9.47 -7.92
N ALA A 405 7.99 -10.52 -8.40
CA ALA A 405 8.13 -11.87 -7.83
C ALA A 405 9.56 -12.40 -8.01
N VAL A 406 10.14 -12.24 -9.21
CA VAL A 406 11.51 -12.64 -9.54
C VAL A 406 12.52 -11.93 -8.63
N ASN A 407 12.40 -10.60 -8.51
CA ASN A 407 13.29 -9.80 -7.66
C ASN A 407 13.21 -10.23 -6.18
N LEU A 408 12.00 -10.54 -5.68
CA LEU A 408 11.85 -11.00 -4.29
C LEU A 408 12.50 -12.37 -4.03
N VAL A 409 12.40 -13.31 -4.97
CA VAL A 409 13.09 -14.61 -4.88
C VAL A 409 14.60 -14.40 -4.85
N GLN A 410 15.12 -13.62 -5.80
CA GLN A 410 16.55 -13.40 -5.97
C GLN A 410 17.19 -12.65 -4.81
N LEU A 411 16.54 -11.60 -4.30
CA LEU A 411 17.04 -10.85 -3.14
C LEU A 411 17.01 -11.68 -1.85
N SER A 412 16.17 -12.71 -1.80
CA SER A 412 16.18 -13.71 -0.71
C SER A 412 17.34 -14.70 -0.83
N GLY A 413 18.24 -14.55 -1.82
CA GLY A 413 19.36 -15.46 -2.09
C GLY A 413 18.92 -16.79 -2.69
N LEU A 414 17.73 -16.84 -3.31
CA LEU A 414 17.16 -18.04 -3.92
C LEU A 414 17.14 -17.89 -5.44
N GLU A 415 17.21 -19.02 -6.14
CA GLU A 415 17.13 -19.04 -7.60
C GLU A 415 15.69 -19.29 -8.08
N VAL A 416 15.29 -18.55 -9.12
CA VAL A 416 14.03 -18.82 -9.82
C VAL A 416 14.15 -20.14 -10.58
N LYS A 417 13.12 -20.98 -10.46
CA LYS A 417 12.97 -22.23 -11.17
C LYS A 417 12.11 -22.01 -12.42
N ASP A 418 12.74 -22.15 -13.58
CA ASP A 418 12.11 -22.00 -14.90
C ASP A 418 12.69 -23.00 -15.92
N GLU A 419 12.33 -22.85 -17.19
CA GLU A 419 12.81 -23.73 -18.27
C GLU A 419 14.35 -23.68 -18.45
N SER A 420 14.96 -22.52 -18.18
CA SER A 420 16.41 -22.29 -18.29
C SER A 420 17.16 -22.76 -17.03
N ASN A 421 16.52 -22.69 -15.86
CA ASN A 421 17.02 -23.19 -14.59
C ASN A 421 16.03 -24.20 -13.96
N PRO A 422 15.94 -25.44 -14.48
CA PRO A 422 15.00 -26.44 -13.97
C PRO A 422 15.32 -26.91 -12.54
N TYR A 423 16.51 -26.56 -12.03
CA TYR A 423 16.99 -26.90 -10.68
C TYR A 423 16.94 -25.72 -9.71
N GLY A 424 16.32 -24.59 -10.10
CA GLY A 424 16.11 -23.45 -9.21
C GLY A 424 15.28 -23.79 -7.97
N ASP A 425 15.32 -22.91 -6.98
CA ASP A 425 14.72 -23.12 -5.66
C ASP A 425 13.20 -22.88 -5.68
N ILE A 426 12.73 -21.80 -6.33
CA ILE A 426 11.32 -21.36 -6.30
C ILE A 426 10.76 -21.23 -7.71
N ALA A 427 9.68 -21.98 -8.00
CA ALA A 427 8.92 -21.81 -9.23
C ALA A 427 7.94 -20.64 -9.13
N ILE A 428 7.67 -20.01 -10.28
CA ILE A 428 6.58 -19.04 -10.46
C ILE A 428 5.48 -19.73 -11.27
N GLU A 429 4.30 -19.88 -10.67
CA GLU A 429 3.14 -20.51 -11.30
C GLU A 429 2.08 -19.47 -11.66
N PHE A 430 1.56 -19.57 -12.88
CA PHE A 430 0.48 -18.70 -13.35
C PHE A 430 -0.87 -19.33 -13.05
N SER A 431 -1.61 -18.70 -12.15
CA SER A 431 -2.91 -19.17 -11.66
C SER A 431 -4.10 -18.76 -12.54
N GLY A 432 -3.87 -17.87 -13.51
CA GLY A 432 -4.92 -17.25 -14.32
C GLY A 432 -5.47 -15.97 -13.68
N LEU A 433 -6.10 -15.13 -14.50
CA LEU A 433 -6.82 -13.95 -14.01
C LEU A 433 -8.05 -14.39 -13.21
N ARG A 434 -8.28 -13.72 -12.09
CA ARG A 434 -9.47 -13.94 -11.25
C ARG A 434 -10.67 -13.18 -11.82
N PRO A 435 -11.92 -13.56 -11.46
CA PRO A 435 -13.12 -12.81 -11.82
C PRO A 435 -12.97 -11.30 -11.55
N GLY A 436 -13.37 -10.48 -12.51
CA GLY A 436 -13.27 -9.02 -12.47
C GLY A 436 -11.85 -8.42 -12.45
N GLU A 437 -10.79 -9.21 -12.51
CA GLU A 437 -9.40 -8.73 -12.44
C GLU A 437 -8.88 -8.26 -13.79
N LYS A 438 -8.38 -7.02 -13.85
CA LYS A 438 -7.78 -6.45 -15.06
C LYS A 438 -6.32 -6.88 -15.25
N LEU A 439 -5.91 -7.08 -16.50
CA LEU A 439 -4.50 -7.24 -16.83
C LEU A 439 -3.71 -5.94 -16.61
N PHE A 440 -4.28 -4.83 -17.04
CA PHE A 440 -3.75 -3.48 -16.89
C PHE A 440 -4.80 -2.63 -16.17
N GLU A 441 -4.41 -1.98 -15.07
CA GLU A 441 -5.26 -0.93 -14.51
C GLU A 441 -5.21 0.29 -15.44
N GLU A 442 -6.33 1.02 -15.51
CA GLU A 442 -6.41 2.22 -16.32
C GLU A 442 -5.41 3.27 -15.84
N LEU A 443 -4.81 3.99 -16.78
CA LEU A 443 -3.94 5.11 -16.42
C LEU A 443 -4.83 6.16 -15.76
N LEU A 444 -4.56 6.39 -14.48
CA LEU A 444 -5.28 7.32 -13.64
C LEU A 444 -5.27 8.74 -14.24
N ILE A 445 -4.17 9.10 -14.90
CA ILE A 445 -3.95 10.37 -15.59
C ILE A 445 -4.27 10.20 -17.09
N GLY A 446 -5.51 10.48 -17.48
CA GLY A 446 -5.95 10.47 -18.88
C GLY A 446 -6.10 11.88 -19.47
N ASP A 447 -6.82 11.98 -20.59
CA ASP A 447 -7.02 13.25 -21.32
C ASP A 447 -7.89 14.27 -20.56
N ASN A 448 -8.71 13.82 -19.60
CA ASN A 448 -9.66 14.65 -18.83
C ASN A 448 -9.10 15.12 -17.47
N VAL A 449 -7.80 15.39 -17.41
CA VAL A 449 -7.11 15.72 -16.16
C VAL A 449 -6.57 17.16 -16.20
N GLY A 450 -6.82 17.90 -15.11
CA GLY A 450 -6.29 19.24 -14.86
C GLY A 450 -5.18 19.23 -13.81
N GLU A 451 -4.22 20.14 -13.96
CA GLU A 451 -3.15 20.33 -12.98
C GLU A 451 -3.67 21.01 -11.71
N THR A 452 -3.02 20.73 -10.57
CA THR A 452 -3.23 21.48 -9.32
C THR A 452 -1.96 22.21 -8.92
N ALA A 453 -2.02 22.97 -7.82
CA ALA A 453 -0.84 23.58 -7.23
C ALA A 453 0.18 22.54 -6.68
N HIS A 454 -0.21 21.27 -6.56
CA HIS A 454 0.66 20.20 -6.08
C HIS A 454 1.05 19.27 -7.24
N PRO A 455 2.36 19.02 -7.48
CA PRO A 455 2.84 18.34 -8.69
C PRO A 455 2.40 16.87 -8.81
N ARG A 456 2.04 16.22 -7.70
CA ARG A 456 1.58 14.81 -7.66
C ARG A 456 0.08 14.64 -7.51
N ILE A 457 -0.67 15.73 -7.52
CA ILE A 457 -2.13 15.71 -7.34
C ILE A 457 -2.73 16.41 -8.54
N MET A 458 -3.63 15.73 -9.22
CA MET A 458 -4.31 16.24 -10.39
C MET A 458 -5.82 16.15 -10.17
N THR A 459 -6.61 16.92 -10.92
CA THR A 459 -8.08 16.84 -10.88
C THR A 459 -8.61 16.11 -12.10
N ALA A 460 -9.51 15.15 -11.93
CA ALA A 460 -10.24 14.50 -13.02
C ALA A 460 -11.62 15.14 -13.19
N ASN A 461 -11.99 15.42 -14.44
CA ASN A 461 -13.32 15.90 -14.77
C ASN A 461 -14.21 14.70 -15.15
N GLU A 462 -15.15 14.39 -14.26
CA GLU A 462 -15.93 13.15 -14.29
C GLU A 462 -17.42 13.45 -14.43
N ARG A 463 -18.13 12.63 -15.21
CA ARG A 463 -19.59 12.71 -15.28
C ARG A 463 -20.19 12.38 -13.92
N PHE A 464 -21.29 13.04 -13.57
CA PHE A 464 -22.04 12.76 -12.36
C PHE A 464 -23.54 12.77 -12.63
N LEU A 465 -24.32 12.22 -11.69
CA LEU A 465 -25.78 12.24 -11.73
C LEU A 465 -26.31 13.42 -10.90
N PRO A 466 -27.34 14.14 -11.38
CA PRO A 466 -28.13 15.02 -10.53
C PRO A 466 -28.73 14.23 -9.35
N LEU A 467 -28.93 14.90 -8.21
CA LEU A 467 -29.33 14.21 -6.98
C LEU A 467 -30.63 13.41 -7.11
N ASP A 468 -31.65 13.96 -7.77
CA ASP A 468 -32.95 13.26 -7.90
C ASP A 468 -32.81 11.95 -8.67
N GLN A 469 -31.98 11.93 -9.73
CA GLN A 469 -31.69 10.72 -10.50
C GLN A 469 -30.86 9.72 -9.70
N TYR A 470 -29.89 10.21 -8.92
CA TYR A 470 -29.11 9.36 -8.03
C TYR A 470 -30.00 8.69 -6.96
N ILE A 471 -30.91 9.45 -6.35
CA ILE A 471 -31.87 8.94 -5.36
C ILE A 471 -32.75 7.87 -5.98
N GLU A 472 -33.38 8.14 -7.12
CA GLU A 472 -34.25 7.17 -7.82
C GLU A 472 -33.50 5.86 -8.13
N LEU A 473 -32.27 5.97 -8.63
CA LEU A 473 -31.42 4.80 -8.91
C LEU A 473 -31.10 4.03 -7.63
N THR A 474 -30.71 4.72 -6.55
CA THR A 474 -30.38 4.07 -5.28
C THR A 474 -31.58 3.46 -4.56
N GLU A 475 -32.79 4.00 -4.71
CA GLU A 475 -34.01 3.41 -4.17
C GLU A 475 -34.34 2.08 -4.86
N LYS A 476 -34.22 2.01 -6.20
CA LYS A 476 -34.36 0.75 -6.95
C LYS A 476 -33.27 -0.25 -6.54
N LEU A 477 -32.04 0.23 -6.40
CA LEU A 477 -30.91 -0.59 -5.99
C LEU A 477 -31.07 -1.13 -4.56
N ASP A 478 -31.68 -0.36 -3.65
CA ASP A 478 -31.97 -0.76 -2.28
C ASP A 478 -32.96 -1.93 -2.24
N VAL A 479 -34.05 -1.82 -3.00
CA VAL A 479 -35.06 -2.88 -3.14
C VAL A 479 -34.43 -4.15 -3.72
N ALA A 480 -33.70 -4.03 -4.84
CA ALA A 480 -33.04 -5.16 -5.47
C ALA A 480 -32.03 -5.85 -4.54
N CYS A 481 -31.27 -5.07 -3.76
CA CYS A 481 -30.36 -5.59 -2.74
C CYS A 481 -31.11 -6.28 -1.59
N HIS A 482 -32.25 -5.77 -1.17
CA HIS A 482 -33.06 -6.38 -0.10
C HIS A 482 -33.61 -7.75 -0.51
N ASN A 483 -34.04 -7.87 -1.77
CA ASN A 483 -34.62 -9.09 -2.33
C ASN A 483 -33.58 -10.05 -2.92
N PHE A 484 -32.28 -9.72 -2.89
CA PHE A 484 -31.21 -10.48 -3.53
C PHE A 484 -31.41 -10.68 -5.05
N GLU A 485 -31.98 -9.68 -5.73
CA GLU A 485 -32.23 -9.67 -7.17
C GLU A 485 -30.95 -9.31 -7.95
N HIS A 486 -29.99 -10.23 -8.00
CA HIS A 486 -28.64 -9.97 -8.54
C HIS A 486 -28.63 -9.52 -10.01
N ASP A 487 -29.53 -10.05 -10.84
CA ASP A 487 -29.70 -9.63 -12.23
C ASP A 487 -30.14 -8.16 -12.33
N GLU A 488 -31.08 -7.74 -11.48
CA GLU A 488 -31.54 -6.34 -11.44
C GLU A 488 -30.46 -5.43 -10.85
N ILE A 489 -29.75 -5.87 -9.79
CA ILE A 489 -28.59 -5.13 -9.26
C ILE A 489 -27.57 -4.88 -10.38
N ARG A 490 -27.20 -5.92 -11.12
CA ARG A 490 -26.24 -5.81 -12.22
C ARG A 490 -26.75 -4.87 -13.31
N LYS A 491 -28.02 -4.96 -13.68
CA LYS A 491 -28.65 -4.07 -14.66
C LYS A 491 -28.60 -2.61 -14.20
N LEU A 492 -28.99 -2.32 -12.96
CA LEU A 492 -28.94 -0.96 -12.41
C LEU A 492 -27.51 -0.41 -12.36
N LEU A 493 -26.52 -1.24 -12.04
CA LEU A 493 -25.11 -0.86 -12.09
C LEU A 493 -24.60 -0.57 -13.51
N LEU A 494 -25.17 -1.22 -14.53
CA LEU A 494 -24.86 -0.97 -15.95
C LEU A 494 -25.54 0.31 -16.48
N GLU A 495 -26.75 0.62 -15.99
CA GLU A 495 -27.49 1.83 -16.35
C GLU A 495 -26.91 3.10 -15.72
N ALA A 496 -26.22 2.96 -14.58
CA ALA A 496 -25.51 4.05 -13.95
C ALA A 496 -24.38 4.61 -14.85
N PRO A 497 -24.11 5.92 -14.86
CA PRO A 497 -23.02 6.51 -15.65
C PRO A 497 -21.65 6.28 -15.00
N THR A 498 -21.35 5.01 -14.71
CA THR A 498 -20.09 4.55 -14.12
C THR A 498 -19.11 4.03 -15.17
N ASP A 499 -19.55 3.89 -16.43
CA ASP A 499 -18.83 3.16 -17.49
C ASP A 499 -18.48 1.72 -17.08
N PHE A 500 -19.41 1.06 -16.39
CA PHE A 500 -19.23 -0.32 -15.95
C PHE A 500 -19.29 -1.26 -17.14
N ASN A 501 -18.20 -1.97 -17.39
CA ASN A 501 -18.08 -2.94 -18.48
C ASN A 501 -17.58 -4.28 -17.93
N PRO A 502 -18.46 -5.08 -17.29
CA PRO A 502 -18.06 -6.35 -16.69
C PRO A 502 -17.57 -7.33 -17.76
N THR A 503 -16.46 -8.02 -17.46
CA THR A 503 -15.84 -9.01 -18.35
C THR A 503 -16.40 -10.42 -18.19
N ASP A 504 -17.17 -10.65 -17.13
CA ASP A 504 -17.64 -11.94 -16.64
C ASP A 504 -19.11 -11.89 -16.19
N GLY A 505 -19.72 -13.07 -15.97
CA GLY A 505 -21.09 -13.22 -15.43
C GLY A 505 -21.22 -12.78 -13.97
N ILE A 506 -22.38 -12.95 -13.34
CA ILE A 506 -22.54 -12.63 -11.92
C ILE A 506 -21.73 -13.63 -11.10
N GLY A 507 -20.74 -13.12 -10.35
CA GLY A 507 -19.82 -13.92 -9.55
C GLY A 507 -20.37 -14.40 -8.20
N ASP A 508 -21.55 -13.94 -7.80
CA ASP A 508 -22.09 -14.18 -6.46
C ASP A 508 -22.30 -15.68 -6.19
N LEU A 509 -21.72 -16.17 -5.09
CA LEU A 509 -21.66 -17.60 -4.81
C LEU A 509 -22.99 -18.18 -4.35
N VAL A 510 -23.86 -17.36 -3.72
CA VAL A 510 -25.18 -17.81 -3.26
C VAL A 510 -26.14 -17.81 -4.44
N TRP A 511 -26.12 -16.75 -5.25
CA TRP A 511 -26.94 -16.66 -6.47
C TRP A 511 -26.66 -17.80 -7.45
N GLN A 512 -25.39 -18.19 -7.65
CA GLN A 512 -25.03 -19.31 -8.54
C GLN A 512 -25.55 -20.69 -8.09
N LYS A 513 -26.09 -20.80 -6.88
CA LYS A 513 -26.65 -22.06 -6.33
C LYS A 513 -28.18 -22.09 -6.36
N LEU A 514 -28.83 -20.95 -6.58
CA LEU A 514 -30.26 -20.80 -6.77
C LEU A 514 -30.60 -21.01 -8.25
#